data_AF-G0QMI6-F1
#
_entry.id   AF-G0QMI6-F1
#
_cell.length_a   1.000
_cell.length_b   1.000
_cell.length_c   1.000
_cell.angle_alpha   90.00
_cell.angle_beta   90.00
_cell.angle_gamma   90.00
#
_symmetry.space_group_name_H-M   'P 1'
#
loop_
_entity.id
_entity.type
_entity.pdbx_description
1 polymer ?
#
loop_
_entity_poly.entity_id
_entity_poly.type
_entity_poly.pdbx_seq_one_letter_code
_entity_poly.pdbx_strand_id
1 'polypeptide(L)'
;MQGLTRTIKSSAEQIVEQSEQMGILGQKSNLFLKVKSKKILIFYLKNKSMANIFQHYINRGLQFYEGDNMQELKQNLNKVAKELLEIASKSREKIINNVMEFLRNDITILIYGNSTVVSDSLVSGAQKGIKFSCIICETRPHGDGYIYNLDYYLKKIQKQVNNLQQTYLKQYSVQNYI
;
A
#
# COMPACT_ATOMS: atom_id res chain seq x y z
N MET A 1 -12.70 28.89 10.88
CA MET A 1 -12.53 27.46 11.25
C MET A 1 -13.11 26.45 10.25
N GLN A 2 -14.33 26.63 9.71
CA GLN A 2 -14.93 25.64 8.79
C GLN A 2 -14.15 25.36 7.49
N GLY A 3 -13.40 26.35 6.98
CA GLY A 3 -12.54 26.18 5.80
C GLY A 3 -11.35 25.24 6.04
N LEU A 4 -10.70 25.35 7.21
CA LEU A 4 -9.57 24.50 7.59
C LEU A 4 -9.99 23.03 7.72
N THR A 5 -11.13 22.79 8.37
CA THR A 5 -11.69 21.44 8.52
C THR A 5 -12.02 20.80 7.17
N ARG A 6 -12.51 21.58 6.19
CA ARG A 6 -12.77 21.09 4.82
C ARG A 6 -11.47 20.78 4.06
N THR A 7 -10.44 21.60 4.23
CA THR A 7 -9.13 21.38 3.60
C THR A 7 -8.43 20.14 4.15
N ILE A 8 -8.34 20.02 5.47
CA ILE A 8 -7.74 18.83 6.13
C ILE A 8 -8.50 17.57 5.71
N LYS A 9 -9.84 17.65 5.64
CA LYS A 9 -10.69 16.55 5.19
C LYS A 9 -10.38 16.14 3.75
N SER A 10 -10.28 17.09 2.83
CA SER A 10 -9.99 16.82 1.42
C SER A 10 -8.58 16.22 1.22
N SER A 11 -7.57 16.74 1.92
CA SER A 11 -6.21 16.19 1.88
C SER A 11 -6.17 14.77 2.45
N ALA A 12 -6.90 14.52 3.55
CA ALA A 12 -7.00 13.20 4.14
C ALA A 12 -7.74 12.19 3.24
N GLU A 13 -8.82 12.60 2.56
CA GLU A 13 -9.52 11.77 1.57
C GLU A 13 -8.58 11.37 0.43
N GLN A 14 -7.78 12.31 -0.09
CA GLN A 14 -6.82 12.06 -1.15
C GLN A 14 -5.72 11.07 -0.71
N ILE A 15 -5.23 11.18 0.53
CA ILE A 15 -4.24 10.26 1.09
C ILE A 15 -4.79 8.84 1.22
N VAL A 16 -6.02 8.71 1.71
CA VAL A 16 -6.66 7.40 1.89
C VAL A 16 -6.85 6.72 0.53
N GLU A 17 -7.38 7.45 -0.45
CA GLU A 17 -7.59 6.92 -1.80
C GLU A 17 -6.27 6.49 -2.46
N GLN A 18 -5.22 7.31 -2.35
CA GLN A 18 -3.89 6.96 -2.87
C GLN A 18 -3.27 5.77 -2.10
N SER A 19 -3.44 5.70 -0.78
CA SER A 19 -2.93 4.60 0.05
C SER A 19 -3.61 3.27 -0.26
N GLU A 20 -4.92 3.28 -0.57
CA GLU A 20 -5.68 2.10 -1.00
C GLU A 20 -5.24 1.62 -2.39
N GLN A 21 -5.06 2.54 -3.34
CA GLN A 21 -4.54 2.23 -4.68
C GLN A 21 -3.12 1.63 -4.61
N MET A 22 -2.29 2.16 -3.72
CA MET A 22 -0.95 1.64 -3.46
C MET A 22 -0.96 0.34 -2.66
N GLY A 23 -2.10 -0.08 -2.08
CA GLY A 23 -2.23 -1.29 -1.26
C GLY A 23 -1.57 -1.21 0.13
N ILE A 24 -1.26 0.01 0.58
CA ILE A 24 -0.71 0.31 1.91
C ILE A 24 -1.78 0.06 2.98
N LEU A 25 -3.04 0.35 2.64
CA LEU A 25 -4.22 -0.06 3.40
C LEU A 25 -4.76 -1.33 2.76
N GLY A 26 -4.93 -2.40 3.53
CA GLY A 26 -5.41 -3.68 3.01
C GLY A 26 -6.79 -3.57 2.33
N GLN A 27 -7.06 -4.45 1.34
CA GLN A 27 -8.29 -4.49 0.52
C GLN A 27 -9.62 -4.59 1.31
N LYS A 28 -9.56 -4.79 2.64
CA LYS A 28 -10.73 -4.79 3.54
C LYS A 28 -11.12 -3.41 4.07
N SER A 29 -10.68 -2.33 3.45
CA SER A 29 -11.43 -1.08 3.47
C SER A 29 -12.72 -1.13 2.62
N ASN A 30 -13.39 -2.30 2.56
CA ASN A 30 -14.80 -2.38 2.20
C ASN A 30 -15.62 -1.68 3.29
N LEU A 31 -15.68 -0.35 3.22
CA LEU A 31 -16.58 0.46 4.01
C LEU A 31 -17.38 1.36 3.08
N PHE A 32 -18.31 0.74 2.34
CA PHE A 32 -19.48 1.37 1.71
C PHE A 32 -19.22 2.77 1.13
N LEU A 33 -18.82 2.84 -0.13
CA LEU A 33 -18.92 4.05 -0.93
C LEU A 33 -20.40 4.38 -1.23
N LYS A 34 -21.06 5.03 -0.27
CA LYS A 34 -22.25 5.86 -0.48
C LYS A 34 -22.17 7.07 0.45
N VAL A 35 -21.74 8.17 -0.16
CA VAL A 35 -21.92 9.62 0.04
C VAL A 35 -22.23 10.20 1.44
N LYS A 36 -21.65 11.39 1.68
CA LYS A 36 -21.93 12.45 2.68
C LYS A 36 -21.27 12.31 4.06
N SER A 37 -20.04 12.85 4.14
CA SER A 37 -19.46 13.62 5.25
C SER A 37 -19.25 12.99 6.63
N LYS A 38 -19.91 11.88 7.00
CA LYS A 38 -19.75 11.21 8.30
C LYS A 38 -18.76 10.02 8.31
N LYS A 39 -18.28 9.56 7.15
CA LYS A 39 -17.49 8.31 7.02
C LYS A 39 -15.98 8.43 7.21
N ILE A 40 -15.38 9.61 6.95
CA ILE A 40 -13.95 9.84 7.23
C ILE A 40 -13.66 9.71 8.71
N LEU A 41 -14.59 10.14 9.56
CA LEU A 41 -14.48 9.97 11.01
C LEU A 41 -14.40 8.49 11.37
N ILE A 42 -15.14 7.61 10.69
CA ILE A 42 -15.15 6.16 10.96
C ILE A 42 -13.87 5.47 10.46
N PHE A 43 -13.29 5.93 9.35
CA PHE A 43 -11.99 5.45 8.86
C PHE A 43 -10.83 5.91 9.77
N TYR A 44 -10.85 7.18 10.20
CA TYR A 44 -9.96 7.73 11.22
C TYR A 44 -10.11 7.04 12.58
N LEU A 45 -11.34 6.68 12.97
CA LEU A 45 -11.63 5.99 14.24
C LEU A 45 -11.17 4.53 14.23
N LYS A 46 -11.17 3.83 13.08
CA LYS A 46 -10.74 2.43 13.01
C LYS A 46 -9.22 2.25 13.08
N ASN A 47 -8.43 3.23 12.63
CA ASN A 47 -6.97 3.21 12.73
C ASN A 47 -6.48 4.41 13.54
N LYS A 48 -6.81 4.42 14.84
CA LYS A 48 -6.37 5.44 15.80
C LYS A 48 -4.87 5.74 15.71
N SER A 49 -4.06 4.71 15.48
CA SER A 49 -2.62 4.85 15.30
C SER A 49 -2.24 5.71 14.08
N MET A 50 -2.90 5.50 12.93
CA MET A 50 -2.62 6.27 11.71
C MET A 50 -3.11 7.71 11.84
N ALA A 51 -4.28 7.91 12.45
CA ALA A 51 -4.79 9.24 12.78
C ALA A 51 -3.83 10.02 13.68
N ASN A 52 -3.30 9.37 14.72
CA ASN A 52 -2.33 9.98 15.64
C ASN A 52 -1.02 10.33 14.95
N ILE A 53 -0.49 9.44 14.10
CA ILE A 53 0.71 9.71 13.30
C ILE A 53 0.46 10.91 12.38
N PHE A 54 -0.64 10.91 11.64
CA PHE A 54 -0.97 11.99 10.73
C PHE A 54 -1.13 13.33 11.47
N GLN A 55 -1.83 13.34 12.60
CA GLN A 55 -1.99 14.53 13.44
C GLN A 55 -0.64 15.02 13.99
N HIS A 56 0.24 14.11 14.42
CA HIS A 56 1.58 14.47 14.88
C HIS A 56 2.38 15.18 13.77
N TYR A 57 2.35 14.65 12.55
CA TYR A 57 3.06 15.24 11.41
C TYR A 57 2.45 16.56 10.94
N ILE A 58 1.12 16.70 10.95
CA ILE A 58 0.46 17.98 10.71
C ILE A 58 0.90 19.00 11.75
N ASN A 59 0.81 18.68 13.04
CA ASN A 59 1.17 19.61 14.12
C ASN A 59 2.63 20.04 14.01
N ARG A 60 3.52 19.10 13.66
CA ARG A 60 4.93 19.41 13.39
C ARG A 60 5.09 20.33 12.18
N GLY A 61 4.37 20.11 11.09
CA GLY A 61 4.39 20.99 9.92
C GLY A 61 3.82 22.39 10.19
N LEU A 62 2.84 22.50 11.10
CA LEU A 62 2.24 23.77 11.53
C LEU A 62 3.17 24.58 12.43
N GLN A 63 4.05 23.93 13.21
CA GLN A 63 5.03 24.64 14.05
C GLN A 63 6.03 25.48 13.24
N PHE A 64 6.26 25.14 11.98
CA PHE A 64 7.17 25.86 11.07
C PHE A 64 6.41 26.75 10.08
N TYR A 65 5.09 26.91 10.26
CA TYR A 65 4.28 27.73 9.37
C TYR A 65 4.14 29.14 9.94
N GLU A 66 4.84 30.10 9.34
CA GLU A 66 4.79 31.53 9.69
C GLU A 66 3.89 32.35 8.75
N GLY A 67 3.23 31.70 7.78
CA GLY A 67 2.40 32.38 6.78
C GLY A 67 1.03 32.79 7.32
N ASP A 68 0.49 33.91 6.84
CA ASP A 68 -0.88 34.34 7.12
C ASP A 68 -1.89 33.81 6.08
N ASN A 69 -1.42 33.15 5.02
CA ASN A 69 -2.24 32.77 3.87
C ASN A 69 -2.73 31.31 3.92
N MET A 70 -4.04 31.13 4.10
CA MET A 70 -4.71 29.82 4.07
C MET A 70 -4.34 28.93 2.87
N GLN A 71 -4.00 29.51 1.71
CA GLN A 71 -3.57 28.73 0.55
C GLN A 71 -2.21 28.05 0.75
N GLU A 72 -1.25 28.74 1.37
CA GLU A 72 0.07 28.19 1.68
C GLU A 72 -0.05 27.07 2.71
N LEU A 73 -0.91 27.26 3.72
CA LEU A 73 -1.20 26.21 4.69
C LEU A 73 -1.74 24.94 4.03
N LYS A 74 -2.66 25.09 3.07
CA LYS A 74 -3.17 23.96 2.28
C LYS A 74 -2.08 23.26 1.49
N GLN A 75 -1.19 24.01 0.85
CA GLN A 75 -0.07 23.45 0.08
C GLN A 75 0.90 22.69 1.00
N ASN A 76 1.21 23.24 2.18
CA ASN A 76 2.06 22.60 3.17
C ASN A 76 1.44 21.28 3.68
N LEU A 77 0.15 21.28 4.02
CA LEU A 77 -0.56 20.06 4.40
C LEU A 77 -0.53 18.98 3.30
N ASN A 78 -0.72 19.38 2.04
CA ASN A 78 -0.62 18.46 0.91
C ASN A 78 0.81 17.94 0.70
N LYS A 79 1.83 18.73 1.02
CA LYS A 79 3.22 18.31 0.96
C LYS A 79 3.52 17.26 2.04
N VAL A 80 3.17 17.54 3.30
CA VAL A 80 3.34 16.61 4.43
C VAL A 80 2.59 15.29 4.17
N ALA A 81 1.39 15.38 3.62
CA ALA A 81 0.59 14.22 3.20
C ALA A 81 1.33 13.32 2.20
N LYS A 82 1.92 13.90 1.16
CA LYS A 82 2.70 13.18 0.14
C LYS A 82 3.96 12.56 0.72
N GLU A 83 4.67 13.29 1.58
CA GLU A 83 5.87 12.77 2.26
C GLU A 83 5.53 11.55 3.13
N LEU A 84 4.42 11.59 3.86
CA LEU A 84 3.96 10.44 4.66
C LEU A 84 3.61 9.22 3.81
N LEU A 85 2.96 9.42 2.67
CA LEU A 85 2.67 8.36 1.70
C LEU A 85 3.96 7.74 1.18
N GLU A 86 4.94 8.58 0.82
CA GLU A 86 6.25 8.14 0.33
C GLU A 86 7.00 7.33 1.40
N ILE A 87 7.02 7.81 2.66
CA ILE A 87 7.61 7.10 3.79
C ILE A 87 6.93 5.74 3.99
N ALA A 88 5.60 5.67 3.96
CA ALA A 88 4.86 4.42 4.09
C ALA A 88 5.17 3.44 2.96
N SER A 89 5.26 3.92 1.72
CA SER A 89 5.66 3.12 0.55
C SER A 89 7.08 2.56 0.71
N LYS A 90 8.06 3.42 1.03
CA LYS A 90 9.45 2.99 1.29
C LYS A 90 9.56 2.01 2.46
N SER A 91 8.73 2.19 3.50
CA SER A 91 8.70 1.27 4.64
C SER A 91 8.23 -0.12 4.23
N ARG A 92 7.20 -0.21 3.36
CA ARG A 92 6.75 -1.49 2.80
C ARG A 92 7.84 -2.17 1.97
N GLU A 93 8.50 -1.43 1.08
CA GLU A 93 9.63 -1.97 0.29
C GLU A 93 10.75 -2.47 1.19
N LYS A 94 11.07 -1.73 2.26
CA LYS A 94 12.07 -2.16 3.24
C LYS A 94 11.67 -3.44 3.96
N ILE A 95 10.40 -3.59 4.34
CA ILE A 95 9.88 -4.83 4.93
C ILE A 95 10.04 -5.99 3.94
N ILE A 96 9.66 -5.80 2.67
CA ILE A 96 9.81 -6.82 1.63
C ILE A 96 11.27 -7.23 1.51
N ASN A 97 12.18 -6.26 1.38
CA ASN A 97 13.62 -6.52 1.26
C ASN A 97 14.17 -7.28 2.47
N ASN A 98 13.77 -6.93 3.69
CA ASN A 98 14.20 -7.66 4.88
C ASN A 98 13.64 -9.09 4.89
N VAL A 99 12.39 -9.30 4.50
CA VAL A 99 11.77 -10.63 4.43
C VAL A 99 12.49 -11.54 3.44
N MET A 100 13.03 -10.99 2.35
CA MET A 100 13.78 -11.76 1.35
C MET A 100 14.97 -12.53 1.92
N GLU A 101 15.62 -12.03 2.98
CA GLU A 101 16.75 -12.71 3.64
C GLU A 101 16.34 -14.01 4.36
N PHE A 102 15.05 -14.12 4.72
CA PHE A 102 14.50 -15.27 5.43
C PHE A 102 13.86 -16.29 4.49
N LEU A 103 13.51 -15.89 3.27
CA LEU A 103 12.96 -16.80 2.27
C LEU A 103 14.06 -17.69 1.70
N ARG A 104 13.86 -19.00 1.78
CA ARG A 104 14.77 -20.04 1.27
C ARG A 104 14.00 -21.02 0.41
N ASN A 105 14.71 -21.79 -0.41
CA ASN A 105 14.09 -22.85 -1.19
C ASN A 105 13.54 -23.93 -0.26
N ASP A 106 12.40 -24.49 -0.67
CA ASP A 106 11.72 -25.65 -0.10
C ASP A 106 11.22 -25.46 1.34
N ILE A 107 11.05 -24.21 1.78
CA ILE A 107 10.41 -23.91 3.07
C ILE A 107 8.88 -23.94 2.95
N THR A 108 8.22 -24.19 4.08
CA THR A 108 6.76 -24.06 4.20
C THR A 108 6.41 -22.90 5.12
N ILE A 109 5.57 -21.98 4.63
CA ILE A 109 5.20 -20.74 5.31
C ILE A 109 3.74 -20.86 5.76
N LEU A 110 3.49 -20.66 7.05
CA LEU A 110 2.13 -20.57 7.59
C LEU A 110 1.66 -19.11 7.56
N ILE A 111 0.52 -18.85 6.92
CA ILE A 111 -0.07 -17.52 6.75
C ILE A 111 -1.42 -17.48 7.46
N TYR A 112 -1.60 -16.48 8.31
CA TYR A 112 -2.84 -16.24 9.03
C TYR A 112 -3.42 -14.87 8.66
N GLY A 113 -4.69 -14.83 8.22
CA GLY A 113 -5.35 -13.62 7.73
C GLY A 113 -4.91 -13.21 6.33
N ASN A 114 -5.49 -12.12 5.82
CA ASN A 114 -5.08 -11.48 4.57
C ASN A 114 -4.16 -10.28 4.86
N SER A 115 -2.96 -10.26 4.29
CA SER A 115 -2.01 -9.15 4.42
C SER A 115 -1.37 -8.79 3.09
N THR A 116 -1.52 -7.54 2.67
CA THR A 116 -0.93 -7.04 1.41
C THR A 116 0.60 -7.09 1.44
N VAL A 117 1.22 -6.77 2.59
CA VAL A 117 2.68 -6.83 2.75
C VAL A 117 3.19 -8.26 2.65
N VAL A 118 2.53 -9.22 3.30
CA VAL A 118 2.91 -10.64 3.21
C VAL A 118 2.73 -11.14 1.78
N SER A 119 1.61 -10.79 1.12
CA SER A 119 1.38 -11.16 -0.28
C SER A 119 2.49 -10.64 -1.19
N ASP A 120 2.86 -9.36 -1.05
CA ASP A 120 3.91 -8.76 -1.88
C ASP A 120 5.28 -9.38 -1.62
N SER A 121 5.62 -9.66 -0.36
CA SER A 121 6.88 -10.33 -0.01
C SER A 121 6.98 -11.70 -0.67
N LEU A 122 5.90 -12.48 -0.65
CA LEU A 122 5.86 -13.80 -1.29
C LEU A 122 5.93 -13.69 -2.81
N VAL A 123 5.21 -12.74 -3.42
CA VAL A 123 5.28 -12.47 -4.86
C VAL A 123 6.72 -12.08 -5.25
N SER A 124 7.35 -11.18 -4.49
CA SER A 124 8.75 -10.78 -4.73
C SER A 124 9.71 -11.96 -4.55
N GLY A 125 9.45 -12.86 -3.58
CA GLY A 125 10.18 -14.11 -3.37
C GLY A 125 10.13 -15.02 -4.60
N ALA A 126 8.91 -15.29 -5.07
CA ALA A 126 8.66 -16.15 -6.23
C ALA A 126 9.26 -15.57 -7.51
N GLN A 127 9.19 -14.24 -7.71
CA GLN A 127 9.80 -13.56 -8.85
C GLN A 127 11.33 -13.69 -8.88
N LYS A 128 11.99 -13.81 -7.72
CA LYS A 128 13.43 -14.09 -7.63
C LYS A 128 13.76 -15.58 -7.76
N GLY A 129 12.77 -16.42 -8.07
CA GLY A 129 12.96 -17.86 -8.29
C GLY A 129 13.02 -18.70 -7.01
N ILE A 130 12.68 -18.13 -5.85
CA ILE A 130 12.63 -18.89 -4.59
C ILE A 130 11.39 -19.78 -4.59
N LYS A 131 11.60 -21.07 -4.35
CA LYS A 131 10.53 -22.08 -4.27
C LYS A 131 10.11 -22.26 -2.83
N PHE A 132 8.83 -22.05 -2.51
CA PHE A 132 8.29 -22.28 -1.17
C PHE A 132 6.84 -22.73 -1.26
N SER A 133 6.36 -23.40 -0.21
CA SER A 133 4.97 -23.79 -0.05
C SER A 133 4.30 -22.88 0.98
N CYS A 134 3.00 -22.62 0.84
CA CYS A 134 2.23 -21.81 1.78
C CYS A 134 1.04 -22.61 2.33
N ILE A 135 0.84 -22.56 3.64
CA ILE A 135 -0.38 -23.03 4.31
C ILE A 135 -1.15 -21.80 4.75
N ILE A 136 -2.39 -21.65 4.27
CA ILE A 136 -3.20 -20.45 4.51
C ILE A 136 -4.37 -20.80 5.42
N CYS A 137 -4.47 -20.12 6.55
CA CYS A 137 -5.56 -20.32 7.50
C CYS A 137 -6.83 -19.59 7.03
N GLU A 138 -7.99 -20.25 7.11
CA GLU A 138 -9.32 -19.69 6.81
C GLU A 138 -9.59 -18.34 7.49
N THR A 139 -9.08 -18.14 8.70
CA THR A 139 -9.22 -16.91 9.50
C THR A 139 -10.68 -16.58 9.85
N ARG A 140 -11.28 -17.37 10.74
CA ARG A 140 -12.65 -17.15 11.26
C ARG A 140 -12.72 -15.94 12.21
N PRO A 141 -13.87 -15.24 12.27
CA PRO A 141 -15.14 -15.52 11.57
C PRO A 141 -15.23 -14.94 10.16
N HIS A 142 -14.21 -14.18 9.74
CA HIS A 142 -14.31 -13.31 8.57
C HIS A 142 -13.90 -13.98 7.24
N GLY A 143 -13.25 -15.16 7.29
CA GLY A 143 -12.91 -15.96 6.11
C GLY A 143 -11.79 -15.36 5.26
N ASP A 144 -10.93 -14.52 5.84
CA ASP A 144 -9.95 -13.71 5.10
C ASP A 144 -8.93 -14.56 4.36
N GLY A 145 -8.67 -15.77 4.84
CA GLY A 145 -7.78 -16.72 4.19
C GLY A 145 -8.21 -17.09 2.78
N TYR A 146 -9.52 -17.07 2.49
CA TYR A 146 -10.03 -17.34 1.15
C TYR A 146 -9.76 -16.18 0.17
N ILE A 147 -9.50 -14.97 0.67
CA ILE A 147 -9.18 -13.79 -0.15
C ILE A 147 -7.75 -13.86 -0.67
N TYR A 148 -6.87 -14.65 -0.02
CA TYR A 148 -5.62 -15.12 -0.61
C TYR A 148 -5.93 -16.09 -1.77
N ASN A 149 -6.64 -15.61 -2.78
CA ASN A 149 -6.84 -16.32 -4.01
C ASN A 149 -5.53 -16.21 -4.79
N LEU A 150 -4.60 -17.10 -4.45
CA LEU A 150 -3.26 -17.16 -5.02
C LEU A 150 -3.33 -17.20 -6.54
N ASP A 151 -4.39 -17.74 -7.15
CA ASP A 151 -4.63 -17.74 -8.60
C ASP A 151 -4.64 -16.34 -9.23
N TYR A 152 -5.15 -15.32 -8.52
CA TYR A 152 -5.08 -13.94 -9.01
C TYR A 152 -3.62 -13.44 -9.04
N TYR A 153 -2.85 -13.76 -8.01
CA TYR A 153 -1.45 -13.35 -7.90
C TYR A 153 -0.52 -14.17 -8.80
N LEU A 154 -0.78 -15.48 -8.96
CA LEU A 154 -0.09 -16.37 -9.91
C LEU A 154 -0.35 -15.95 -11.35
N LYS A 155 -1.58 -15.57 -11.71
CA LYS A 155 -1.88 -14.97 -13.02
C LYS A 155 -1.16 -13.65 -13.23
N LYS A 156 -1.02 -12.83 -12.19
CA LYS A 156 -0.26 -11.56 -12.25
C LYS A 156 1.24 -11.81 -12.45
N ILE A 157 1.80 -12.83 -11.78
CA ILE A 157 3.18 -13.28 -11.95
C ILE A 157 3.40 -13.83 -13.38
N GLN A 158 2.53 -14.73 -13.87
CA GLN A 158 2.61 -15.27 -15.24
C GLN A 158 2.54 -14.16 -16.31
N LYS A 159 1.64 -13.19 -16.13
CA LYS A 159 1.54 -12.04 -17.05
C LYS A 159 2.81 -11.19 -17.06
N GLN A 160 3.46 -10.97 -15.91
CA GLN A 160 4.71 -10.22 -15.83
C GLN A 160 5.90 -10.99 -16.42
N VAL A 161 5.99 -12.30 -16.19
CA VAL A 161 7.02 -13.17 -16.79
C VAL A 161 6.91 -13.17 -18.32
N ASN A 162 5.69 -13.30 -18.85
CA ASN A 162 5.46 -13.25 -20.30
C ASN A 162 5.84 -11.88 -20.90
N ASN A 163 5.58 -10.79 -20.20
CA ASN A 163 5.98 -9.45 -20.65
C ASN A 163 7.51 -9.25 -20.64
N LEU A 164 8.21 -9.76 -19.62
CA LEU A 164 9.66 -9.73 -19.56
C LEU A 164 10.26 -10.54 -20.72
N GLN A 165 9.79 -11.76 -20.95
CA GLN A 165 10.22 -12.60 -22.08
C GLN A 165 10.02 -11.91 -23.43
N GLN A 166 8.88 -11.24 -23.65
CA GLN A 166 8.65 -10.46 -24.87
C GLN A 166 9.56 -9.24 -25.01
N THR A 167 9.95 -8.61 -23.90
CA THR A 167 10.86 -7.45 -23.90
C THR A 167 12.29 -7.88 -24.24
N TYR A 168 12.75 -9.00 -23.68
CA TYR A 168 14.04 -9.60 -24.03
C TYR A 168 14.08 -10.00 -25.51
N LEU A 169 13.05 -10.68 -26.02
CA LEU A 169 12.98 -11.05 -27.44
C LEU A 169 13.03 -9.83 -28.39
N LYS A 170 12.40 -8.71 -28.01
CA LYS A 170 12.47 -7.46 -28.77
C LYS A 170 13.88 -6.85 -28.76
N GLN A 171 14.58 -6.83 -27.62
CA GLN A 171 15.96 -6.31 -27.57
C GLN A 171 16.93 -7.13 -28.42
N TYR A 172 16.82 -8.47 -28.40
CA TYR A 172 17.65 -9.34 -29.25
C TYR A 172 17.31 -9.22 -30.74
N SER A 173 16.04 -8.97 -31.10
CA SER A 173 15.68 -8.71 -32.50
C SER A 173 16.29 -7.42 -33.04
N VAL A 174 16.50 -6.38 -32.22
CA VAL A 174 17.07 -5.10 -32.66
C VAL A 174 18.59 -5.17 -32.83
N GLN A 175 19.28 -6.04 -32.08
CA GLN A 175 20.74 -6.19 -32.18
C GLN A 175 21.21 -7.02 -33.39
N ASN A 176 20.32 -7.80 -34.02
CA ASN A 176 20.63 -8.64 -35.19
C ASN A 176 20.37 -7.95 -36.54
N TYR A 177 20.14 -6.63 -36.56
CA TYR A 177 19.91 -5.82 -37.78
C TYR A 177 20.97 -4.72 -38.01
N ILE A 178 22.20 -4.92 -37.53
CA ILE A 178 23.37 -4.10 -37.87
C ILE A 178 24.43 -5.02 -38.47
#